data_AF-A0A6G3PVX5-F1
#
_entry.id   AF-A0A6G3PVX5-F1
#
_cell.length_a   1.000
_cell.length_b   1.000
_cell.length_c   1.000
_cell.angle_alpha   90.00
_cell.angle_beta   90.00
_cell.angle_gamma   90.00
#
_symmetry.space_group_name_H-M   'P 1'
#
loop_
_entity.id
_entity.type
_entity.pdbx_description
1 polymer ?
#
loop_
_entity_poly.entity_id
_entity_poly.type
_entity_poly.pdbx_seq_one_letter_code
_entity_poly.pdbx_strand_id
1 'polypeptide(L)' 'QGKMWYSYDYGNWHFVALNSNRFDEREQLDWLKADLAKNSKKCVAAYFHHPLFSSGSHGNDPVSKPVWSML' A
#
# COMPACT_ATOMS: atom_id res chain seq x y z
N GLN A 1 -14.73 13.72 -5.27
CA GLN A 1 -14.09 12.97 -4.16
C GLN A 1 -12.62 12.78 -4.53
N GLY A 2 -11.69 12.95 -3.60
CA GLY A 2 -10.26 12.72 -3.85
C GLY A 2 -9.96 11.22 -3.94
N LYS A 3 -8.90 10.83 -4.65
CA LYS A 3 -8.42 9.43 -4.67
C LYS A 3 -7.98 9.03 -3.26
N MET A 4 -8.41 7.85 -2.80
CA MET A 4 -8.12 7.34 -1.46
C MET A 4 -6.79 6.58 -1.36
N TRP A 5 -6.04 6.49 -2.46
CA TRP A 5 -4.68 5.97 -2.55
C TRP A 5 -3.88 6.82 -3.53
N TYR A 6 -2.60 6.99 -3.26
CA TYR A 6 -1.68 7.81 -4.06
C TYR A 6 -0.23 7.46 -3.75
N SER A 7 0.68 7.93 -4.59
CA SER A 7 2.12 7.85 -4.34
C SER A 7 2.77 9.21 -4.54
N TYR A 8 3.94 9.39 -3.94
CA TYR A 8 4.77 10.58 -4.15
C TYR A 8 6.24 10.25 -3.89
N ASP A 9 7.10 11.09 -4.46
CA ASP A 9 8.54 10.96 -4.30
C ASP A 9 9.08 12.02 -3.35
N TYR A 10 10.02 11.61 -2.50
CA TYR A 10 10.80 12.53 -1.69
C TYR A 10 12.25 12.06 -1.60
N GLY A 11 13.16 12.82 -2.22
CA GLY A 11 14.55 12.40 -2.40
C GLY A 11 14.66 11.08 -3.17
N ASN A 12 15.29 10.09 -2.54
CA ASN A 12 15.48 8.74 -3.10
C ASN A 12 14.40 7.73 -2.66
N TRP A 13 13.32 8.20 -2.05
CA TRP A 13 12.20 7.39 -1.60
C TRP A 13 10.96 7.59 -2.47
N HIS A 14 10.25 6.49 -2.67
CA HIS A 14 8.91 6.44 -3.24
C HIS A 14 7.93 5.99 -2.14
N PHE A 15 7.01 6.87 -1.78
CA PHE A 15 6.02 6.64 -0.73
C PHE A 15 4.69 6.26 -1.36
N VAL A 16 4.04 5.23 -0.80
CA VAL A 16 2.77 4.68 -1.30
C VAL A 16 1.74 4.69 -0.18
N ALA A 17 0.71 5.52 -0.32
CA ALA A 17 -0.42 5.61 0.58
C ALA A 17 -1.55 4.69 0.09
N LEU A 18 -1.99 3.74 0.92
CA LEU A 18 -3.01 2.77 0.53
C LEU A 18 -4.25 2.84 1.42
N ASN A 19 -5.40 2.57 0.83
CA ASN A 19 -6.67 2.43 1.51
C ASN A 19 -6.91 0.97 1.92
N SER A 20 -6.59 0.64 3.16
CA SER A 20 -6.77 -0.71 3.69
C SER A 20 -8.22 -1.13 3.89
N ASN A 21 -9.19 -0.20 3.85
CA ASN A 21 -10.62 -0.55 3.83
C ASN A 21 -11.09 -1.05 2.45
N ARG A 22 -10.20 -1.07 1.45
CA ARG A 22 -10.50 -1.32 0.03
C ARG A 22 -9.45 -2.19 -0.65
N PHE A 23 -8.81 -3.11 0.08
CA PHE A 23 -7.83 -4.02 -0.52
C PHE A 23 -8.43 -5.11 -1.42
N ASP A 24 -9.76 -5.23 -1.44
CA ASP A 24 -10.53 -6.02 -2.41
C ASP A 24 -10.82 -5.24 -3.72
N GLU A 25 -10.59 -3.92 -3.72
CA GLU A 25 -10.84 -3.05 -4.86
C GLU A 25 -9.76 -3.21 -5.92
N ARG A 26 -10.14 -3.79 -7.06
CA ARG A 26 -9.24 -4.11 -8.18
C ARG A 26 -8.52 -2.87 -8.72
N GLU A 27 -9.20 -1.73 -8.76
CA GLU A 27 -8.61 -0.47 -9.24
C GLU A 27 -7.38 -0.08 -8.41
N GLN A 28 -7.43 -0.23 -7.09
CA GLN A 28 -6.28 0.05 -6.22
C GLN A 28 -5.13 -0.94 -6.45
N LEU A 29 -5.42 -2.24 -6.60
CA LEU A 29 -4.40 -3.26 -6.83
C LEU A 29 -3.73 -3.10 -8.21
N ASP A 30 -4.50 -2.84 -9.26
CA ASP A 30 -3.99 -2.61 -10.61
C ASP A 30 -3.17 -1.31 -10.66
N TRP A 31 -3.64 -0.26 -9.98
CA TRP A 31 -2.88 0.97 -9.81
C TRP A 31 -1.55 0.73 -9.09
N LEU A 32 -1.56 0.02 -7.95
CA LEU A 32 -0.36 -0.26 -7.17
C LEU A 32 0.68 -1.03 -8.00
N LYS A 33 0.24 -2.04 -8.75
CA LYS A 33 1.12 -2.79 -9.65
C LYS A 33 1.76 -1.88 -10.71
N ALA A 34 0.98 -0.99 -11.31
CA ALA A 34 1.47 -0.07 -12.32
C ALA A 34 2.38 1.04 -11.76
N ASP A 35 2.11 1.48 -10.54
CA ASP A 35 2.90 2.49 -9.81
C ASP A 35 4.28 1.94 -9.45
N LEU A 36 4.33 0.75 -8.81
CA LEU A 36 5.57 0.07 -8.47
C LEU A 36 6.41 -0.28 -9.71
N ALA A 37 5.78 -0.69 -10.82
CA ALA A 37 6.49 -0.98 -12.06
C ALA A 37 7.11 0.25 -12.74
N LYS A 38 6.58 1.46 -12.47
CA LYS A 38 7.11 2.73 -13.00
C LYS A 38 8.15 3.36 -12.08
N ASN A 39 8.23 2.93 -10.82
CA ASN A 39 9.14 3.50 -9.84
C ASN A 39 10.61 3.18 -10.18
N SER A 40 11.46 4.20 -10.12
CA SER A 40 12.92 4.09 -10.27
C SER A 40 13.70 4.44 -9.00
N LYS A 41 13.00 4.81 -7.92
CA LYS A 41 13.60 5.11 -6.62
C LYS A 41 14.11 3.84 -5.96
N LYS A 42 15.27 3.95 -5.31
CA LYS A 42 15.92 2.83 -4.61
C LYS A 42 15.17 2.36 -3.38
N CYS A 43 14.42 3.26 -2.74
CA CYS A 43 13.73 2.98 -1.50
C CYS A 43 12.22 3.16 -1.70
N VAL A 44 11.44 2.19 -1.23
CA VAL A 44 9.97 2.22 -1.29
C VAL A 44 9.43 2.07 0.13
N ALA A 45 8.44 2.88 0.48
CA ALA A 45 7.72 2.78 1.74
C ALA A 45 6.22 2.84 1.51
N ALA A 46 5.51 1.77 1.86
CA ALA A 46 4.05 1.75 1.85
C ALA A 46 3.49 1.92 3.26
N TYR A 47 2.36 2.62 3.37
CA TYR A 47 1.68 2.83 4.65
C TYR A 47 0.16 2.76 4.49
N PHE A 48 -0.49 2.20 5.51
CA PHE A 48 -1.93 1.97 5.59
C PHE A 48 -2.34 1.67 7.04
N HIS A 49 -3.65 1.64 7.32
CA HIS A 49 -4.17 1.59 8.69
C HIS A 49 -4.25 0.17 9.28
N HIS A 50 -4.70 -0.83 8.51
CA HIS A 50 -4.91 -2.20 9.01
C HIS A 50 -3.65 -3.06 8.83
N PRO A 51 -2.99 -3.52 9.91
CA PRO A 51 -1.74 -4.26 9.81
C PRO A 51 -1.95 -5.75 9.51
N LEU A 52 -1.08 -6.34 8.68
CA LEU A 52 -1.07 -7.80 8.51
C LEU A 52 -0.57 -8.53 9.76
N PHE A 53 0.42 -7.94 10.44
CA PHE A 53 1.01 -8.50 11.66
C PHE A 53 0.91 -7.49 12.80
N SER A 54 0.33 -7.89 13.93
CA SER A 54 0.21 -7.05 15.12
C SER A 54 0.15 -7.89 16.40
N SER A 55 0.89 -7.45 17.42
CA SER A 55 0.82 -8.00 18.78
C SER A 55 -0.15 -7.22 19.68
N GLY A 56 -0.93 -6.29 19.13
CA GLY A 56 -1.96 -5.55 19.86
C GLY A 56 -3.24 -6.35 20.08
N SER A 57 -4.20 -5.77 20.82
CA SER A 57 -5.48 -6.42 21.16
C SER A 57 -6.32 -6.85 19.95
N HIS A 58 -6.18 -6.16 18.82
CA HIS A 58 -6.89 -6.47 17.58
C HIS A 58 -6.19 -7.57 16.74
N GLY A 59 -4.94 -7.92 17.06
CA GLY A 59 -4.18 -8.97 16.36
C GLY A 59 -3.94 -8.69 14.88
N ASN A 60 -3.58 -9.76 14.16
CA ASN A 60 -3.30 -9.76 12.72
C ASN A 60 -4.59 -9.55 11.90
N ASP A 61 -4.53 -8.73 10.84
CA ASP A 61 -5.62 -8.55 9.88
C ASP A 61 -5.23 -9.09 8.49
N PRO A 62 -5.82 -10.20 8.01
CA PRO A 62 -5.48 -10.79 6.72
C PRO A 62 -5.95 -9.96 5.51
N VAL A 63 -6.77 -8.92 5.71
CA VAL A 63 -7.22 -8.04 4.60
C VAL A 63 -6.05 -7.41 3.84
N SER A 64 -4.93 -7.19 4.53
CA SER A 64 -3.72 -6.58 3.97
C SER A 64 -2.82 -7.55 3.22
N LYS A 65 -3.12 -8.85 3.25
CA LYS A 65 -2.31 -9.90 2.62
C LYS A 65 -2.09 -9.72 1.12
N PRO A 66 -3.10 -9.36 0.28
CA PRO A 66 -2.90 -9.19 -1.15
C PRO A 66 -1.88 -8.11 -1.47
N VAL A 67 -1.97 -6.97 -0.78
CA VAL A 67 -1.03 -5.86 -0.94
C VAL A 67 0.35 -6.20 -0.41
N TRP A 68 0.43 -6.91 0.73
CA TRP A 68 1.72 -7.36 1.26
C TRP A 68 2.49 -8.23 0.26
N SER A 69 1.82 -9.10 -0.50
CA SER A 69 2.48 -9.91 -1.52
C SER A 69 2.98 -9.12 -2.73
N MET A 70 2.57 -7.85 -2.88
CA MET A 70 2.97 -6.98 -3.99
C MET A 70 4.11 -6.02 -3.65
N LEU A 71 4.29 -5.72 -2.37
CA LEU A 71 5.35 -4.86 -1.84
C LEU A 71 6.66 -5.64 -1.66
#